data_AF-A0A329XGE9-F1
#
_entry.id   AF-A0A329XGE9-F1
#
_cell.length_a   1.000
_cell.length_b   1.000
_cell.length_c   1.000
_cell.angle_alpha   90.00
_cell.angle_beta   90.00
_cell.angle_gamma   90.00
#
_symmetry.space_group_name_H-M   'P 1'
#
loop_
_entity.id
_entity.type
_entity.pdbx_description
1 polymer ?
#
loop_
_entity_poly.entity_id
_entity_poly.type
_entity_poly.pdbx_seq_one_letter_code
_entity_poly.pdbx_strand_id
1 'polypeptide(L)' 'MISYTNVPGTIATVISSGKATLHELDTVYGVEDLWQLIEIIQVDNHNAYVLQQGKN' A
#
# COMPACT_ATOMS: atom_id res chain seq x y z
N MET A 1 -1.51 11.96 -9.50
CA MET A 1 -0.75 11.29 -8.41
C MET A 1 0.52 12.12 -8.22
N ILE A 2 0.70 12.78 -7.07
CA ILE A 2 1.97 13.50 -6.80
C ILE A 2 3.02 12.41 -6.57
N SER A 3 4.01 12.34 -7.46
CA SER A 3 5.09 11.37 -7.34
C SER A 3 6.03 11.78 -6.22
N TYR A 4 6.40 10.84 -5.35
CA TYR A 4 7.45 11.06 -4.37
C TYR A 4 8.79 11.10 -5.11
N THR A 5 9.40 12.28 -5.24
CA THR A 5 10.61 12.48 -6.06
C THR A 5 11.80 11.63 -5.60
N ASN A 6 11.94 11.40 -4.29
CA ASN A 6 13.11 10.76 -3.70
C ASN A 6 12.80 9.43 -3.01
N VAL A 7 11.58 8.90 -3.15
CA VAL A 7 11.16 7.64 -2.50
C VAL A 7 10.56 6.73 -3.56
N PRO A 8 10.99 5.45 -3.64
CA PRO A 8 10.35 4.47 -4.52
C PRO A 8 8.84 4.42 -4.30
N GLY A 9 8.08 4.39 -5.40
CA GLY A 9 6.61 4.41 -5.33
C GLY A 9 6.01 3.28 -4.49
N THR A 10 6.66 2.12 -4.44
CA THR A 10 6.26 0.97 -3.62
C THR A 10 6.34 1.26 -2.12
N ILE A 11 7.47 1.78 -1.65
CA ILE A 11 7.68 2.20 -0.26
C ILE A 11 6.69 3.31 0.12
N ALA A 12 6.56 4.32 -0.75
CA ALA A 12 5.65 5.43 -0.51
C ALA A 12 4.19 4.97 -0.45
N THR A 13 3.77 4.03 -1.30
CA THR A 13 2.41 3.47 -1.30
C THR A 13 2.09 2.81 0.03
N VAL A 14 2.99 1.96 0.52
CA VAL A 14 2.78 1.22 1.77
C VAL A 14 2.75 2.17 2.97
N ILE A 15 3.70 3.11 3.08
CA ILE A 15 3.73 4.08 4.18
C ILE A 15 2.49 4.96 4.17
N SER A 16 2.11 5.51 3.01
CA SER A 16 0.96 6.41 2.90
C SER A 16 -0.38 5.70 3.11
N SER A 17 -0.45 4.39 2.91
CA SER A 17 -1.62 3.58 3.24
C SER A 17 -1.75 3.28 4.75
N GLY A 18 -0.70 3.53 5.53
CA GLY A 18 -0.65 3.22 6.96
C GLY A 18 -0.48 1.73 7.28
N LYS A 19 -0.14 0.89 6.30
CA LYS A 19 0.05 -0.56 6.50
C LYS A 19 1.42 -0.93 7.09
N ALA A 20 2.42 -0.07 6.94
CA ALA A 20 3.71 -0.18 7.62
C ALA A 20 4.36 1.20 7.77
N THR A 21 5.30 1.30 8.70
CA THR A 21 6.20 2.45 8.87
C THR A 21 7.47 2.27 8.04
N LEU A 22 8.20 3.37 7.82
CA LEU A 22 9.53 3.30 7.18
C LEU A 22 10.48 2.40 7.99
N HIS A 23 10.44 2.49 9.33
CA HIS A 23 11.31 1.68 10.18
C HIS A 23 11.07 0.18 10.02
N GLU A 24 9.80 -0.25 9.92
CA GLU A 24 9.46 -1.65 9.71
C GLU A 24 9.92 -2.13 8.33
N LEU A 25 9.74 -1.32 7.28
CA LEU A 25 10.23 -1.63 5.92
C LEU A 25 11.76 -1.72 5.83
N ASP A 26 12.48 -0.98 6.67
CA ASP A 26 13.95 -0.96 6.67
C ASP A 26 14.58 -2.06 7.54
N THR A 27 13.86 -2.57 8.56
CA THR A 27 14.48 -3.41 9.60
C THR A 27 13.78 -4.74 9.87
N VAL A 28 12.50 -4.86 9.54
CA VAL A 28 11.68 -6.05 9.85
C VAL A 28 11.26 -6.78 8.59
N TYR A 29 10.73 -6.03 7.62
CA TYR A 29 10.12 -6.59 6.42
C TYR A 29 11.13 -6.78 5.30
N GLY A 30 11.00 -7.93 4.63
CA GLY A 30 11.68 -8.20 3.38
C GLY A 30 10.97 -7.58 2.18
N VAL A 31 11.58 -7.72 1.01
CA VAL A 31 10.99 -7.28 -0.26
C VAL A 31 9.68 -8.02 -0.56
N GLU A 32 9.58 -9.30 -0.17
CA GLU A 32 8.35 -10.08 -0.34
C GLU A 32 7.19 -9.50 0.49
N ASP A 33 7.43 -9.16 1.75
CA ASP A 33 6.43 -8.55 2.63
C ASP A 33 5.94 -7.21 2.07
N LEU A 34 6.86 -6.37 1.52
CA LEU A 34 6.50 -5.13 0.84
C LEU A 34 5.49 -5.39 -0.30
N TRP A 35 5.72 -6.43 -1.12
CA TRP A 35 4.80 -6.78 -2.20
C TRP A 35 3.47 -7.33 -1.70
N GLN A 36 3.46 -8.13 -0.64
CA GLN A 36 2.23 -8.60 -0.01
C GLN A 36 1.39 -7.44 0.53
N LEU A 37 2.02 -6.44 1.17
CA LEU A 37 1.33 -5.24 1.65
C LEU A 37 0.73 -4.43 0.49
N ILE A 38 1.42 -4.33 -0.65
CA ILE A 38 0.89 -3.70 -1.86
C ILE A 38 -0.34 -4.45 -2.39
N GLU A 39 -0.30 -5.78 -2.43
CA GLU A 39 -1.43 -6.60 -2.85
C GLU A 39 -2.64 -6.40 -1.93
N ILE A 40 -2.43 -6.39 -0.61
CA ILE A 40 -3.48 -6.10 0.38
C ILE A 40 -4.12 -4.73 0.10
N ILE A 41 -3.32 -3.70 -0.16
CA ILE A 41 -3.83 -2.35 -0.48
C ILE A 41 -4.69 -2.37 -1.76
N GLN A 42 -4.27 -3.12 -2.78
CA GLN A 42 -5.03 -3.24 -4.02
C GLN A 42 -6.36 -3.97 -3.82
N VAL A 43 -6.36 -5.06 -3.06
CA VAL A 43 -7.57 -5.82 -2.71
C VAL A 43 -8.54 -4.97 -1.88
N ASP A 44 -8.03 -4.24 -0.87
CA ASP A 44 -8.84 -3.34 -0.05
C ASP A 44 -9.54 -2.27 -0.91
N ASN A 45 -8.80 -1.66 -1.84
CA ASN A 45 -9.36 -0.67 -2.77
C ASN A 45 -10.42 -1.28 -3.70
N HIS A 46 -10.18 -2.48 -4.22
CA HIS A 46 -11.16 -3.19 -5.04
C HIS A 46 -12.44 -3.50 -4.25
N ASN A 47 -12.31 -4.01 -3.03
CA ASN A 47 -13.44 -4.31 -2.15
C ASN A 47 -14.25 -3.04 -1.83
N ALA A 48 -13.57 -1.94 -1.51
CA ALA A 48 -14.23 -0.65 -1.27
C ALA A 48 -15.01 -0.16 -2.49
N TYR A 49 -14.45 -0.33 -3.70
CA TYR A 49 -15.15 0.00 -4.94
C TYR A 49 -16.39 -0.86 -5.17
N VAL A 50 -16.28 -2.18 -5.06
CA VAL A 50 -17.40 -3.12 -5.24
C VAL A 50 -18.53 -2.83 -4.23
N LEU A 51 -18.17 -2.57 -2.97
CA LEU A 51 -19.13 -2.18 -1.93
C LEU A 51 -19.84 -0.86 -2.23
N GLN A 52 -19.20 0.08 -2.91
CA GLN A 52 -19.84 1.33 -3.35
C GLN A 52 -20.79 1.08 -4.53
N GLN A 53 -20.43 0.21 -5.48
CA GLN A 53 -21.30 -0.11 -6.62
C GLN A 53 -22.56 -0.86 -6.20
N GLY A 54 -22.48 -1.77 -5.23
CA GLY A 54 -23.64 -2.53 -4.72
C GLY A 54 -24.61 -1.72 -3.84
N LYS A 55 -24.32 -0.44 -3.57
CA LYS A 55 -25.21 0.48 -2.83
C LYS A 55 -26.06 1.36 -3.74
N ASN A 56 -25.86 1.29 -5.06
CA ASN A 56 -26.67 1.97 -6.08
C ASN A 56 -27.69 1.00 -6.69
#